data_AF-A0A850BZ15-F1
#
_entry.id   AF-A0A850BZ15-F1
#
_cell.length_a   1.000
_cell.length_b   1.000
_cell.length_c   1.000
_cell.angle_alpha   90.00
_cell.angle_beta   90.00
_cell.angle_gamma   90.00
#
_symmetry.space_group_name_H-M   'P 1'
#
loop_
_entity.id
_entity.type
_entity.pdbx_description
1 polymer ?
#
loop_
_entity_poly.entity_id
_entity_poly.type
_entity_poly.pdbx_seq_one_letter_code
_entity_poly.pdbx_strand_id
1 'polypeptide(L)'
;MKYMQVSGNTRNPGLCSDDACPCGYPGATIPRGQGYIYVSEEVVDFRKDCLTEAEAQLKIQRLSRNMGAMIFAGSGVFAPILVCEQGARKRGLDLEVAAADARYWWETGLVPLRPTPPAGAARTNAPARQSAVEDKKWWQFWK
;
A
#
# COMPACT_ATOMS: atom_id res chain seq x y z
N MET A 1 11.79 3.44 2.82
CA MET A 1 10.41 2.91 2.87
C MET A 1 10.43 1.48 2.36
N LYS A 2 9.79 0.53 3.05
CA LYS A 2 9.70 -0.87 2.59
C LYS A 2 8.47 -1.05 1.68
N TYR A 3 8.52 -2.01 0.77
CA TYR A 3 7.46 -2.32 -0.18
C TYR A 3 7.18 -3.83 -0.20
N MET A 4 5.97 -4.20 -0.59
CA MET A 4 5.53 -5.59 -0.78
C MET A 4 5.02 -5.80 -2.21
N GLN A 5 5.26 -6.98 -2.76
CA GLN A 5 4.74 -7.41 -4.06
C GLN A 5 3.26 -7.79 -3.96
N VAL A 6 2.49 -7.30 -4.92
CA VAL A 6 1.04 -7.51 -5.03
C VAL A 6 0.68 -7.71 -6.51
N SER A 7 0.11 -8.87 -6.81
CA SER A 7 -0.29 -9.25 -8.18
C SER A 7 -1.55 -8.51 -8.62
N GLY A 8 -1.91 -8.68 -9.89
CA GLY A 8 -3.12 -8.09 -10.47
C GLY A 8 -2.92 -6.75 -11.17
N ASN A 9 -1.68 -6.23 -11.22
CA ASN A 9 -1.31 -5.03 -11.99
C ASN A 9 -1.22 -5.31 -13.51
N THR A 10 -2.24 -5.96 -14.07
CA THR A 10 -2.29 -6.41 -15.47
C THR A 10 -2.51 -5.26 -16.46
N ARG A 11 -2.50 -5.56 -17.76
CA ARG A 11 -2.85 -4.57 -18.81
C ARG A 11 -4.35 -4.23 -18.83
N ASN A 12 -5.19 -5.04 -18.19
CA ASN A 12 -6.64 -4.84 -18.17
C ASN A 12 -7.03 -3.85 -17.06
N PRO A 13 -8.20 -3.19 -17.19
CA PRO A 13 -8.79 -2.46 -16.08
C PRO A 13 -8.95 -3.33 -14.83
N GLY A 14 -8.80 -2.71 -13.66
CA GLY A 14 -9.08 -3.35 -12.38
C GLY A 14 -10.57 -3.26 -12.03
N LEU A 15 -10.96 -3.96 -10.96
CA LEU A 15 -12.27 -3.83 -10.32
C LEU A 15 -12.08 -3.34 -8.89
N CYS A 16 -13.05 -2.57 -8.40
CA CYS A 16 -13.13 -2.23 -6.98
C CYS A 16 -13.34 -3.51 -6.16
N SER A 17 -12.38 -3.83 -5.30
CA SER A 17 -12.39 -5.03 -4.44
C SER A 17 -12.84 -4.76 -3.00
N ASP A 18 -13.45 -3.59 -2.76
CA ASP A 18 -14.03 -3.23 -1.48
C ASP A 18 -15.45 -3.79 -1.35
N ASP A 19 -15.62 -4.78 -0.47
CA ASP A 19 -16.89 -5.44 -0.15
C ASP A 19 -17.91 -4.51 0.51
N ALA A 20 -17.43 -3.48 1.20
CA ALA A 20 -18.28 -2.46 1.80
C ALA A 20 -18.66 -1.34 0.82
N CYS A 21 -18.08 -1.28 -0.38
CA CYS A 21 -18.34 -0.19 -1.32
C CYS A 21 -19.70 -0.37 -2.03
N PRO A 22 -20.56 0.66 -2.11
CA PRO A 22 -21.89 0.56 -2.74
C PRO A 22 -21.86 0.52 -4.27
N CYS A 23 -20.68 0.39 -4.90
CA CYS A 23 -20.52 0.40 -6.36
C CYS A 23 -21.07 -0.87 -7.07
N GLY A 24 -21.77 -1.74 -6.34
CA GLY A 24 -22.38 -2.96 -6.84
C GLY A 24 -21.40 -4.13 -7.00
N TYR A 25 -21.94 -5.28 -7.40
CA TYR A 25 -21.18 -6.47 -7.81
C TYR A 25 -21.10 -6.50 -9.35
N PRO A 26 -19.92 -6.71 -9.96
CA PRO A 26 -18.66 -7.19 -9.40
C PRO A 26 -17.71 -6.08 -8.89
N GLY A 27 -18.20 -4.85 -8.70
CA GLY A 27 -17.41 -3.67 -8.36
C GLY A 27 -17.28 -2.72 -9.54
N ALA A 28 -17.06 -1.43 -9.27
CA ALA A 28 -16.79 -0.45 -10.32
C ALA A 28 -15.50 -0.79 -11.08
N THR A 29 -15.53 -0.65 -12.41
CA THR A 29 -14.33 -0.74 -13.24
C THR A 29 -13.40 0.45 -12.97
N ILE A 30 -12.12 0.15 -12.77
CA ILE A 30 -11.07 1.13 -12.49
C ILE A 30 -10.07 1.08 -13.66
N PRO A 31 -9.97 2.14 -14.47
CA PRO A 31 -8.98 2.19 -15.54
C PRO A 31 -7.56 1.99 -15.01
N ARG A 32 -6.68 1.42 -15.83
CA ARG A 32 -5.27 1.24 -15.48
C ARG A 32 -4.64 2.59 -15.13
N GLY A 33 -3.83 2.60 -14.08
CA GLY A 33 -3.19 3.82 -13.55
C GLY A 33 -4.11 4.68 -12.67
N GLN A 34 -5.36 4.27 -12.46
CA GLN A 34 -6.31 4.97 -11.59
C GLN A 34 -6.71 4.14 -10.37
N GLY A 35 -7.64 4.67 -9.59
CA GLY A 35 -8.13 4.07 -8.35
C GLY A 35 -7.28 4.44 -7.15
N TYR A 36 -7.53 3.74 -6.05
CA TYR A 36 -6.93 4.01 -4.75
C TYR A 36 -6.53 2.69 -4.11
N ILE A 37 -5.33 2.63 -3.54
CA ILE A 37 -4.89 1.45 -2.79
C ILE A 37 -5.20 1.67 -1.31
N TYR A 38 -5.94 0.72 -0.75
CA TYR A 38 -6.15 0.60 0.69
C TYR A 38 -5.27 -0.52 1.25
N VAL A 39 -4.40 -0.16 2.19
CA VAL A 39 -3.62 -1.07 3.02
C VAL A 39 -4.08 -0.93 4.46
N SER A 40 -4.60 -2.00 5.04
CA SER A 40 -4.99 -2.01 6.45
C SER A 40 -3.79 -2.32 7.36
N GLU A 41 -3.94 -2.09 8.66
CA GLU A 41 -2.92 -2.45 9.64
C GLU A 41 -2.68 -3.97 9.67
N GLU A 42 -3.73 -4.78 9.52
CA GLU A 42 -3.65 -6.24 9.48
C GLU A 42 -2.81 -6.72 8.29
N VAL A 43 -2.96 -6.10 7.11
CA VAL A 43 -2.13 -6.41 5.95
C VAL A 43 -0.66 -6.09 6.23
N VAL A 44 -0.37 -4.97 6.87
CA VAL A 44 1.01 -4.60 7.23
C VAL A 44 1.60 -5.60 8.23
N ASP A 45 0.84 -5.93 9.28
CA ASP A 45 1.27 -6.90 10.28
C ASP A 45 1.46 -8.30 9.71
N PHE A 46 0.63 -8.68 8.75
CA PHE A 46 0.78 -9.93 8.03
C PHE A 46 2.02 -9.92 7.12
N ARG A 47 2.24 -8.84 6.37
CA ARG A 47 3.28 -8.76 5.31
C ARG A 47 4.66 -8.31 5.79
N LYS A 48 4.81 -7.86 7.04
CA LYS A 48 6.09 -7.30 7.54
C LYS A 48 7.29 -8.25 7.51
N ASP A 49 7.04 -9.55 7.45
CA ASP A 49 8.03 -10.64 7.37
C ASP A 49 7.93 -11.47 6.07
N CYS A 50 7.06 -11.09 5.13
CA CYS A 50 6.88 -11.77 3.84
C CYS A 50 6.57 -10.74 2.75
N LEU A 51 7.62 -10.16 2.16
CA LEU A 51 7.48 -9.03 1.24
C LEU A 51 7.13 -9.47 -0.18
N THR A 52 7.47 -10.70 -0.56
CA THR A 52 7.14 -11.25 -1.88
C THR A 52 5.80 -12.02 -1.87
N GLU A 53 5.20 -12.18 -3.04
CA GLU A 53 3.99 -13.00 -3.17
C GLU A 53 4.24 -14.47 -2.82
N ALA A 54 5.41 -15.00 -3.20
CA ALA A 54 5.79 -16.37 -2.89
C ALA A 54 5.90 -16.61 -1.37
N GLU A 55 6.54 -15.69 -0.64
CA GLU A 55 6.63 -15.78 0.82
C GLU A 55 5.25 -15.67 1.48
N ALA A 56 4.41 -14.75 1.01
CA ALA A 56 3.05 -14.60 1.54
C ALA A 56 2.22 -15.85 1.30
N GLN A 57 2.29 -16.44 0.10
CA GLN A 57 1.59 -17.68 -0.23
C GLN A 57 2.05 -18.84 0.66
N LEU A 58 3.36 -18.98 0.90
CA LEU A 58 3.90 -19.97 1.84
C LEU A 58 3.41 -19.74 3.27
N LYS A 59 3.32 -18.47 3.71
CA LYS A 59 2.78 -18.12 5.03
C LYS A 59 1.30 -18.48 5.15
N ILE A 60 0.48 -18.15 4.15
CA ILE A 60 -0.94 -18.52 4.09
C ILE A 60 -1.10 -20.05 4.15
N GLN A 61 -0.31 -20.80 3.38
CA GLN A 61 -0.35 -22.27 3.40
C GLN A 61 0.04 -22.86 4.75
N ARG A 62 1.00 -22.27 5.47
CA ARG A 62 1.37 -22.69 6.82
C ARG A 62 0.23 -22.41 7.81
N LEU A 63 -0.36 -21.22 7.77
CA LEU A 63 -1.46 -20.85 8.65
C LEU A 63 -2.72 -21.70 8.40
N SER A 64 -3.05 -21.95 7.13
CA SER A 64 -4.21 -22.77 6.74
C SER A 64 -4.12 -24.21 7.26
N ARG A 65 -2.91 -24.78 7.31
CA ARG A 65 -2.67 -26.13 7.88
C ARG A 65 -2.86 -26.17 9.40
N ASN A 66 -2.57 -25.07 10.09
CA ASN A 66 -2.58 -25.03 11.55
C ASN A 66 -3.94 -24.60 12.14
N MET A 67 -4.73 -23.82 11.42
CA MET A 67 -5.97 -23.19 11.94
C MET A 67 -7.26 -23.65 11.25
N GLY A 68 -7.17 -24.52 10.23
CA GLY A 68 -8.30 -24.87 9.37
C GLY A 68 -8.64 -23.75 8.38
N ALA A 69 -9.13 -24.13 7.19
CA ALA A 69 -9.25 -23.26 6.02
C ALA A 69 -10.25 -22.08 6.17
N MET A 70 -11.03 -22.00 7.25
CA MET A 70 -12.21 -21.12 7.35
C MET A 70 -11.92 -19.67 7.79
N ILE A 71 -10.72 -19.33 8.28
CA ILE A 71 -10.44 -17.99 8.85
C ILE A 71 -9.92 -16.98 7.79
N PHE A 72 -9.61 -17.42 6.57
CA PHE A 72 -8.85 -16.64 5.58
C PHE A 72 -9.71 -16.04 4.44
N ALA A 73 -11.04 -15.97 4.59
CA ALA A 73 -11.98 -15.72 3.49
C ALA A 73 -12.01 -14.27 2.93
N GLY A 74 -11.20 -13.34 3.45
CA GLY A 74 -11.15 -11.96 2.96
C GLY A 74 -9.78 -11.58 2.41
N SER A 75 -9.70 -11.14 1.14
CA SER A 75 -8.46 -10.64 0.53
C SER A 75 -7.86 -9.46 1.31
N GLY A 76 -8.70 -8.66 1.97
CA GLY A 76 -8.32 -7.51 2.78
C GLY A 76 -7.53 -7.82 4.06
N VAL A 77 -7.29 -9.09 4.39
CA VAL A 77 -6.47 -9.49 5.55
C VAL A 77 -5.00 -9.74 5.16
N PHE A 78 -4.72 -10.14 3.91
CA PHE A 78 -3.36 -10.56 3.49
C PHE A 78 -2.78 -9.69 2.38
N ALA A 79 -3.63 -8.95 1.67
CA ALA A 79 -3.23 -8.13 0.54
C ALA A 79 -3.94 -6.77 0.57
N PRO A 80 -3.30 -5.72 0.05
CA PRO A 80 -3.98 -4.47 -0.26
C PRO A 80 -5.13 -4.70 -1.23
N ILE A 81 -6.13 -3.84 -1.16
CA ILE A 81 -7.24 -3.84 -2.12
C ILE A 81 -7.22 -2.58 -2.97
N LEU A 82 -7.54 -2.76 -4.26
CA LEU A 82 -7.81 -1.66 -5.18
C LEU A 82 -9.27 -1.24 -4.97
N VAL A 83 -9.50 0.05 -4.72
CA VAL A 83 -10.84 0.58 -4.49
C VAL A 83 -11.13 1.75 -5.43
N CYS A 84 -12.41 1.92 -5.77
CA CYS A 84 -12.87 3.10 -6.51
C CYS A 84 -12.95 4.32 -5.58
N GLU A 85 -13.16 5.51 -6.13
CA GLU A 85 -13.22 6.75 -5.33
C GLU A 85 -14.30 6.70 -4.26
N GLN A 86 -15.47 6.12 -4.55
CA GLN A 86 -16.55 5.97 -3.58
C GLN A 86 -16.12 5.13 -2.37
N GLY A 87 -15.42 4.00 -2.62
CA GLY A 87 -14.86 3.15 -1.57
C GLY A 87 -13.77 3.86 -0.76
N ALA A 88 -12.85 4.55 -1.44
CA ALA A 88 -11.80 5.33 -0.79
C ALA A 88 -12.35 6.41 0.14
N ARG A 89 -13.38 7.15 -0.31
CA ARG A 89 -14.07 8.16 0.50
C ARG A 89 -14.82 7.55 1.66
N LYS A 90 -15.52 6.43 1.45
CA LYS A 90 -16.24 5.71 2.52
C LYS A 90 -15.29 5.23 3.62
N ARG A 91 -14.08 4.80 3.24
CA ARG A 91 -13.01 4.41 4.18
C ARG A 91 -12.27 5.60 4.80
N GLY A 92 -12.61 6.83 4.41
CA GLY A 92 -11.98 8.04 4.92
C GLY A 92 -10.48 8.10 4.63
N LEU A 93 -10.04 7.69 3.43
CA LEU A 93 -8.62 7.67 3.05
C LEU A 93 -8.12 9.05 2.63
N ASP A 94 -6.84 9.31 2.85
CA ASP A 94 -6.13 10.36 2.10
C ASP A 94 -6.09 9.94 0.62
N LEU A 95 -6.94 10.59 -0.18
CA LEU A 95 -7.12 10.27 -1.59
C LEU A 95 -5.84 10.53 -2.42
N GLU A 96 -5.04 11.53 -2.04
CA GLU A 96 -3.81 11.87 -2.77
C GLU A 96 -2.78 10.74 -2.58
N VAL A 97 -2.59 10.32 -1.33
CA VAL A 97 -1.66 9.24 -0.98
C VAL A 97 -2.14 7.91 -1.56
N ALA A 98 -3.42 7.57 -1.37
CA ALA A 98 -3.96 6.30 -1.86
C ALA A 98 -3.94 6.20 -3.39
N ALA A 99 -4.15 7.31 -4.12
CA ALA A 99 -4.00 7.35 -5.57
C ALA A 99 -2.53 7.24 -6.01
N ALA A 100 -1.60 7.85 -5.28
CA ALA A 100 -0.18 7.70 -5.56
C ALA A 100 0.29 6.25 -5.38
N ASP A 101 -0.16 5.58 -4.30
CA ASP A 101 0.11 4.17 -4.04
C ASP A 101 -0.48 3.29 -5.16
N ALA A 102 -1.69 3.59 -5.66
CA ALA A 102 -2.31 2.89 -6.78
C ALA A 102 -1.54 3.05 -8.08
N ARG A 103 -1.11 4.26 -8.43
CA ARG A 103 -0.27 4.50 -9.62
C ARG A 103 1.02 3.71 -9.56
N TYR A 104 1.71 3.77 -8.42
CA TYR A 104 2.96 3.03 -8.22
C TYR A 104 2.76 1.52 -8.36
N TRP A 105 1.66 0.98 -7.81
CA TRP A 105 1.31 -0.43 -7.97
C TRP A 105 1.01 -0.80 -9.41
N TRP A 106 0.26 0.02 -10.16
CA TRP A 106 -0.01 -0.24 -11.57
C TRP A 106 1.27 -0.32 -12.41
N GLU A 107 2.27 0.51 -12.09
CA GLU A 107 3.55 0.56 -12.78
C GLU A 107 4.49 -0.59 -12.39
N THR A 108 4.54 -0.94 -11.11
CA THR A 108 5.63 -1.78 -10.56
C THR A 108 5.18 -3.12 -10.00
N GLY A 109 3.89 -3.27 -9.67
CA GLY A 109 3.38 -4.41 -8.89
C GLY A 109 3.77 -4.36 -7.41
N LEU A 110 4.23 -3.20 -6.93
CA LEU A 110 4.63 -2.98 -5.54
C LEU A 110 3.69 -2.01 -4.84
N VAL A 111 3.43 -2.26 -3.55
CA VAL A 111 2.67 -1.37 -2.67
C VAL A 111 3.53 -1.04 -1.44
N PRO A 112 3.50 0.19 -0.89
CA PRO A 112 4.23 0.50 0.32
C PRO A 112 3.76 -0.34 1.51
N LEU A 113 4.71 -0.84 2.30
CA LEU A 113 4.41 -1.55 3.54
C LEU A 113 4.14 -0.52 4.67
N ARG A 114 3.00 0.15 4.59
CA ARG A 114 2.42 0.99 5.65
C ARG A 114 0.90 1.00 5.51
N PRO A 115 0.14 1.29 6.57
CA PRO A 115 -1.28 1.55 6.42
C PRO A 115 -1.50 2.75 5.48
N THR A 116 -2.60 2.75 4.74
CA THR A 116 -3.01 3.93 3.97
C THR A 116 -3.48 4.99 4.97
N PRO A 117 -2.89 6.21 4.96
CA PRO A 117 -3.28 7.25 5.91
C PRO A 117 -4.76 7.62 5.77
N PRO A 118 -5.46 7.88 6.87
CA PRO A 118 -6.80 8.46 6.81
C PRO A 118 -6.74 9.93 6.34
N ALA A 119 -7.84 10.42 5.80
CA ALA A 119 -8.02 11.80 5.41
C ALA A 119 -7.74 12.72 6.60
N GLY A 120 -6.94 13.77 6.37
CA GLY A 120 -6.59 14.72 7.42
C GLY A 120 -5.57 14.20 8.44
N ALA A 121 -5.02 12.98 8.28
CA ALA A 121 -3.80 12.62 8.98
C ALA A 121 -2.73 13.68 8.65
N ALA A 122 -2.15 14.27 9.69
CA ALA A 122 -1.02 15.16 9.50
C ALA A 122 0.01 14.40 8.65
N ARG A 123 0.36 14.94 7.48
CA ARG A 123 1.50 14.43 6.70
C ARG A 123 2.66 14.52 7.67
N THR A 124 3.03 13.40 8.28
CA THR A 124 4.19 13.34 9.16
C THR A 124 5.36 13.54 8.23
N ASN A 125 5.72 14.81 8.06
CA ASN A 125 6.92 15.23 7.38
C ASN A 125 8.04 14.44 8.05
N ALA A 126 8.53 13.41 7.37
CA ALA A 126 9.87 12.94 7.63
C ALA A 126 10.75 14.20 7.61
N PRO A 127 11.57 14.45 8.63
CA PRO A 127 12.29 15.70 8.73
C PRO A 127 13.09 15.88 7.44
N ALA A 128 12.81 16.97 6.73
CA ALA A 128 13.67 17.47 5.69
C ALA A 128 15.07 17.54 6.32
N ARG A 129 16.02 16.78 5.76
CA ARG A 129 17.44 16.97 6.06
C ARG A 129 17.81 18.39 5.63
N GLN A 130 17.70 19.32 6.57
CA GLN A 130 18.45 20.55 6.56
C GLN A 130 19.64 20.37 7.51
N SER A 131 20.80 20.12 6.93
CA SER A 131 22.08 20.72 7.37
C SER A 131 23.08 20.39 6.26
N ALA A 132 23.32 21.36 5.37
CA ALA A 132 24.31 22.42 5.53
C ALA A 132 25.53 22.06 4.69
N VAL A 133 25.51 22.57 3.44
CA VAL A 133 26.73 22.96 2.75
C VAL A 133 27.34 24.04 3.62
N GLU A 134 28.33 23.69 4.44
CA GLU A 134 29.16 24.66 5.13
C GLU A 134 30.49 24.78 4.37
N ASP A 135 30.44 25.62 3.34
CA ASP A 135 31.59 26.24 2.72
C ASP A 135 32.24 27.18 3.75
N LYS A 136 33.27 26.71 4.45
CA LYS A 136 34.18 27.57 5.23
C LYS A 136 35.64 27.18 5.00
N LYS A 137 36.24 27.90 4.05
CA LYS A 137 37.59 28.49 4.08
C LYS A 137 38.72 27.59 4.59
N TRP A 138 39.40 27.00 3.61
CA TRP A 138 40.85 26.86 3.63
C TRP A 138 41.54 28.19 3.99
N TRP A 139 42.72 28.11 4.60
CA TRP A 139 43.65 29.16 5.07
C TRP A 139 43.60 29.50 6.56
N GLN A 140 44.50 28.87 7.33
CA GLN A 140 45.50 29.44 8.25
C GLN A 140 45.88 28.42 9.33
N PHE A 141 47.15 28.44 9.76
CA PHE A 141 47.88 27.44 10.59
C PHE A 141 48.25 26.20 9.76
N TRP A 142 49.50 25.93 9.40
CA TRP A 142 50.67 25.77 10.28
C TRP A 142 51.85 26.67 9.91
N LYS A 143 52.48 27.23 10.95
CA LYS A 143 53.86 27.71 10.99
C LYS A 143 54.76 26.56 11.43
#